data_AF-A0A512C7D9-F1
#
_entry.id   AF-A0A512C7D9-F1
#
_cell.length_a   1.000
_cell.length_b   1.000
_cell.length_c   1.000
_cell.angle_alpha   90.00
_cell.angle_beta   90.00
_cell.angle_gamma   90.00
#
_symmetry.space_group_name_H-M   'P 1'
#
loop_
_entity.id
_entity.type
_entity.pdbx_description
1 polymer ?
#
loop_
_entity_poly.entity_id
_entity_poly.type
_entity_poly.pdbx_seq_one_letter_code
_entity_poly.pdbx_strand_id
1 'polypeptide(L)'
;MDISANHFMALFRKFAPFRKMNFNHFSYFLIISLLFATSCTEDETIEPEAKAEVAIFINEIFASGEDWIELYNALETSQNIGGYVLSDDSNAYSLPAGTTIPASGFLVVLCNDLGTGLNANFKLSGDGEAISLESADGTLIDNVTYPNLDNGQSYARFPDGSDFWEITGTTTQGESNGDDSAPAINSISREPLVPALNEEVIITAELISTTAVSSLSLFYQFNDGSFSEVVMSYQSGTAYTGTIPGMATEGRVAYYVEAIGTNGLSTFKPATAPENLEDYLLNTDPLPQLVINEFMASNNTCCPDTDSGEEEFNDWIEIHNTGTTAVNIAGMYLSDDKDDPFGDKISSDDTDATTIPAGGYLVLWADGSTDQGALHLNFSLSADGEDIGLFYIDGRTIDTYTYEAQEEDISWGRTTDGGTTWAAMENPTPGQTNN
;
A
#
# COMPACT_ATOMS: atom_id res chain seq x y z
N MET A 1 -25.21 52.82 -20.01
CA MET A 1 -26.45 52.18 -20.47
C MET A 1 -26.95 51.35 -19.31
N ASP A 2 -28.14 51.70 -18.82
CA ASP A 2 -28.87 51.10 -17.70
C ASP A 2 -29.10 49.60 -17.85
N ILE A 3 -29.36 48.92 -16.73
CA ILE A 3 -30.65 48.24 -16.46
C ILE A 3 -30.83 48.05 -14.95
N SER A 4 -32.07 48.29 -14.52
CA SER A 4 -32.59 48.49 -13.17
C SER A 4 -33.10 47.22 -12.47
N ALA A 5 -33.18 47.31 -11.14
CA ALA A 5 -33.86 46.41 -10.20
C ALA A 5 -35.39 46.60 -10.15
N ASN A 6 -36.14 45.53 -9.78
CA ASN A 6 -37.14 45.49 -8.68
C ASN A 6 -38.22 44.41 -8.85
N HIS A 7 -38.43 43.59 -7.80
CA HIS A 7 -39.74 43.18 -7.24
C HIS A 7 -39.52 42.53 -5.86
N PHE A 8 -39.82 43.20 -4.74
CA PHE A 8 -41.09 43.37 -3.99
C PHE A 8 -41.18 42.45 -2.75
N MET A 9 -40.89 43.02 -1.58
CA MET A 9 -41.17 42.47 -0.24
C MET A 9 -42.41 43.14 0.36
N ALA A 10 -43.23 42.36 1.06
CA ALA A 10 -44.36 42.82 1.86
C ALA A 10 -44.02 42.84 3.36
N LEU A 11 -44.59 43.81 4.08
CA LEU A 11 -44.25 44.24 5.44
C LEU A 11 -45.53 44.24 6.31
N PHE A 12 -45.47 43.74 7.56
CA PHE A 12 -45.80 44.45 8.82
C PHE A 12 -46.39 43.61 10.00
N ARG A 13 -45.63 43.65 11.12
CA ARG A 13 -45.98 43.90 12.57
C ARG A 13 -46.91 42.98 13.38
N LYS A 14 -46.38 42.51 14.54
CA LYS A 14 -46.86 42.83 15.91
C LYS A 14 -45.84 42.49 17.02
N PHE A 15 -46.05 43.08 18.21
CA PHE A 15 -45.11 43.48 19.26
C PHE A 15 -44.94 42.51 20.47
N ALA A 16 -43.78 42.67 21.15
CA ALA A 16 -43.51 42.71 22.62
C ALA A 16 -42.87 41.50 23.37
N PRO A 17 -42.06 41.74 24.44
CA PRO A 17 -40.93 40.90 24.87
C PRO A 17 -40.95 40.39 26.34
N PHE A 18 -40.05 39.46 26.70
CA PHE A 18 -39.70 39.03 28.08
C PHE A 18 -38.26 38.47 28.06
N ARG A 19 -37.41 38.48 29.09
CA ARG A 19 -37.05 39.34 30.24
C ARG A 19 -35.73 38.72 30.75
N LYS A 20 -34.71 39.54 31.07
CA LYS A 20 -33.41 39.11 31.62
C LYS A 20 -33.55 38.34 32.93
N MET A 21 -32.70 37.33 33.15
CA MET A 21 -32.52 36.64 34.44
C MET A 21 -31.06 36.80 34.90
N ASN A 22 -30.91 37.26 36.14
CA ASN A 22 -29.69 37.28 36.96
C ASN A 22 -30.17 37.11 38.40
N PHE A 23 -29.58 36.22 39.21
CA PHE A 23 -29.37 36.43 40.65
C PHE A 23 -28.43 35.39 41.29
N ASN A 24 -27.63 35.89 42.24
CA ASN A 24 -26.58 35.25 43.05
C ASN A 24 -27.10 34.49 44.28
N HIS A 25 -26.27 33.55 44.77
CA HIS A 25 -25.94 33.10 46.15
C HIS A 25 -26.91 33.37 47.33
N PHE A 26 -27.13 32.35 48.21
CA PHE A 26 -26.73 32.35 49.64
C PHE A 26 -27.09 31.05 50.43
N SER A 27 -26.06 30.52 51.10
CA SER A 27 -25.90 29.82 52.41
C SER A 27 -26.96 28.94 53.12
N TYR A 28 -26.46 27.75 53.49
CA TYR A 28 -26.48 27.04 54.79
C TYR A 28 -27.63 27.24 55.79
N PHE A 29 -28.29 26.12 56.15
CA PHE A 29 -28.87 25.90 57.47
C PHE A 29 -28.54 24.50 58.01
N LEU A 30 -27.96 24.49 59.22
CA LEU A 30 -27.68 23.34 60.08
C LEU A 30 -28.88 23.17 61.04
N ILE A 31 -29.49 21.97 61.13
CA ILE A 31 -30.42 21.62 62.20
C ILE A 31 -30.10 20.22 62.75
N ILE A 32 -29.98 20.17 64.07
CA ILE A 32 -29.56 19.07 64.93
C ILE A 32 -30.77 18.20 65.32
N SER A 33 -30.63 16.89 65.05
CA SER A 33 -31.20 15.67 65.65
C SER A 33 -32.52 15.66 66.45
N LEU A 34 -33.37 14.67 66.12
CA LEU A 34 -34.20 13.95 67.08
C LEU A 34 -34.15 12.43 66.77
N LEU A 35 -33.59 11.65 67.70
CA LEU A 35 -33.63 10.19 67.68
C LEU A 35 -35.04 9.70 68.06
N PHE A 36 -35.63 8.85 67.22
CA PHE A 36 -36.57 7.82 67.66
C PHE A 36 -36.08 6.48 67.15
N ALA A 37 -35.72 5.59 68.08
CA ALA A 37 -35.40 4.22 67.80
C ALA A 37 -36.68 3.40 67.64
N THR A 38 -36.88 2.82 66.47
CA THR A 38 -37.77 1.67 66.26
C THR A 38 -37.06 0.70 65.32
N SER A 39 -36.88 -0.51 65.83
CA SER A 39 -36.38 -1.69 65.14
C SER A 39 -37.19 -2.01 63.88
N CYS A 40 -36.51 -2.39 62.79
CA CYS A 40 -36.72 -3.64 62.06
C CYS A 40 -35.85 -3.64 60.79
N THR A 41 -35.06 -4.72 60.65
CA THR A 41 -34.44 -5.26 59.43
C THR A 41 -33.62 -4.29 58.57
N GLU A 42 -32.30 -4.43 58.63
CA GLU A 42 -31.41 -4.02 57.55
C GLU A 42 -31.82 -4.83 56.31
N ASP A 43 -32.57 -4.19 55.42
CA ASP A 43 -32.66 -4.58 54.03
C ASP A 43 -31.31 -4.17 53.43
N GLU A 44 -30.39 -5.13 53.30
CA GLU A 44 -29.22 -4.96 52.45
C GLU A 44 -29.73 -4.72 51.03
N THR A 45 -29.94 -3.46 50.69
CA THR A 45 -29.94 -3.04 49.29
C THR A 45 -28.55 -3.35 48.78
N ILE A 46 -28.41 -4.55 48.21
CA ILE A 46 -27.33 -4.87 47.28
C ILE A 46 -27.51 -3.85 46.16
N GLU A 47 -26.78 -2.72 46.23
CA GLU A 47 -26.51 -1.95 45.01
C GLU A 47 -25.92 -2.96 44.04
N PRO A 48 -26.46 -3.10 42.82
CA PRO A 48 -25.78 -3.93 41.83
C PRO A 48 -24.37 -3.36 41.71
N GLU A 49 -23.36 -4.17 42.04
CA GLU A 49 -21.97 -3.86 41.72
C GLU A 49 -21.98 -3.33 40.30
N ALA A 50 -21.61 -2.06 40.14
CA ALA A 50 -21.41 -1.47 38.83
C ALA A 50 -20.46 -2.42 38.10
N LYS A 51 -20.97 -3.07 37.06
CA LYS A 51 -20.17 -3.91 36.17
C LYS A 51 -19.00 -3.04 35.75
N ALA A 52 -17.79 -3.35 36.19
CA ALA A 52 -16.60 -2.62 35.77
C ALA A 52 -16.61 -2.63 34.24
N GLU A 53 -16.79 -1.47 33.61
CA GLU A 53 -16.76 -1.39 32.16
C GLU A 53 -15.36 -1.83 31.75
N VAL A 54 -15.26 -2.93 30.99
CA VAL A 54 -13.99 -3.37 30.44
C VAL A 54 -13.57 -2.30 29.45
N ALA A 55 -12.51 -1.56 29.77
CA ALA A 55 -12.01 -0.45 28.96
C ALA A 55 -10.63 -0.80 28.38
N ILE A 56 -10.52 -2.03 27.87
CA ILE A 56 -9.39 -2.47 27.06
C ILE A 56 -9.83 -2.40 25.61
N PHE A 57 -9.02 -1.79 24.76
CA PHE A 57 -9.33 -1.57 23.35
C PHE A 57 -8.21 -2.12 22.49
N ILE A 58 -8.55 -2.60 21.30
CA ILE A 58 -7.59 -2.67 20.20
C ILE A 58 -7.37 -1.21 19.75
N ASN A 59 -6.13 -0.73 19.79
CA ASN A 59 -5.81 0.69 19.67
C ASN A 59 -5.15 1.06 18.34
N GLU A 60 -4.24 0.21 17.87
CA GLU A 60 -3.52 0.41 16.62
C GLU A 60 -3.17 -0.95 16.01
N ILE A 61 -3.27 -1.05 14.68
CA ILE A 61 -3.01 -2.25 13.90
C ILE A 61 -2.03 -1.88 12.79
N PHE A 62 -0.94 -2.62 12.68
CA PHE A 62 0.07 -2.47 11.65
C PHE A 62 0.28 -3.81 10.95
N ALA A 63 -0.05 -3.87 9.66
CA ALA A 63 -0.05 -5.10 8.85
C ALA A 63 0.97 -5.03 7.71
N SER A 64 2.15 -4.51 8.00
CA SER A 64 3.28 -4.49 7.06
C SER A 64 4.59 -4.85 7.75
N GLY A 65 5.45 -5.63 7.08
CA GLY A 65 6.75 -6.00 7.60
C GLY A 65 6.66 -6.91 8.85
N GLU A 66 7.00 -6.38 10.02
CA GLU A 66 6.75 -7.07 11.30
C GLU A 66 5.40 -6.59 11.85
N ASP A 67 4.37 -7.39 11.61
CA ASP A 67 3.00 -7.05 11.95
C ASP A 67 2.76 -7.03 13.46
N TRP A 68 1.86 -6.17 13.93
CA TRP A 68 1.49 -6.12 15.33
C TRP A 68 0.12 -5.50 15.57
N ILE A 69 -0.44 -5.85 16.72
CA ILE A 69 -1.65 -5.27 17.28
C ILE A 69 -1.30 -4.66 18.63
N GLU A 70 -1.71 -3.43 18.85
CA GLU A 70 -1.60 -2.75 20.13
C GLU A 70 -2.93 -2.75 20.88
N LEU A 71 -2.85 -3.03 22.17
CA LEU A 71 -3.95 -2.93 23.12
C LEU A 71 -3.75 -1.74 24.06
N TYR A 72 -4.80 -0.96 24.27
CA TYR A 72 -4.82 0.17 25.19
C TYR A 72 -5.70 -0.11 26.42
N ASN A 73 -5.21 0.26 27.60
CA ASN A 73 -6.00 0.23 28.83
C ASN A 73 -6.44 1.65 29.24
N ALA A 74 -7.71 1.98 29.01
CA ALA A 74 -8.27 3.29 29.37
C ALA A 74 -8.56 3.47 30.88
N LEU A 75 -8.32 2.44 31.70
CA LEU A 75 -8.52 2.54 33.14
C LEU A 75 -7.32 3.20 33.83
N GLU A 76 -7.62 3.92 34.91
CA GLU A 76 -6.64 4.53 35.84
C GLU A 76 -5.92 3.49 36.72
N THR A 77 -6.11 2.20 36.44
CA THR A 77 -5.48 1.10 37.17
C THR A 77 -4.98 0.04 36.20
N SER A 78 -3.87 -0.60 36.54
CA SER A 78 -3.33 -1.70 35.73
C SER A 78 -4.32 -2.86 35.67
N GLN A 79 -4.50 -3.41 34.47
CA GLN A 79 -5.36 -4.56 34.23
C GLN A 79 -4.55 -5.79 33.89
N ASN A 80 -4.91 -6.92 34.50
CA ASN A 80 -4.41 -8.23 34.11
C ASN A 80 -5.32 -8.80 33.02
N ILE A 81 -4.76 -8.97 31.83
CA ILE A 81 -5.45 -9.51 30.65
C ILE A 81 -4.90 -10.89 30.26
N GLY A 82 -4.16 -11.54 31.16
CA GLY A 82 -3.69 -12.90 30.94
C GLY A 82 -4.87 -13.85 30.71
N GLY A 83 -4.82 -14.62 29.64
CA GLY A 83 -5.90 -15.49 29.19
C GLY A 83 -6.94 -14.82 28.30
N TYR A 84 -6.87 -13.51 28.03
CA TYR A 84 -7.65 -12.89 26.96
C TYR A 84 -7.22 -13.49 25.62
N VAL A 85 -8.14 -13.52 24.66
CA VAL A 85 -7.96 -14.15 23.35
C VAL A 85 -8.00 -13.07 22.28
N LEU A 86 -6.92 -12.94 21.53
CA LEU A 86 -6.84 -12.13 20.32
C LEU A 86 -7.04 -13.05 19.12
N SER A 87 -7.99 -12.74 18.25
CA SER A 87 -8.34 -13.61 17.11
C SER A 87 -8.38 -12.82 15.81
N ASP A 88 -7.88 -13.42 14.74
CA ASP A 88 -8.20 -13.05 13.36
C ASP A 88 -9.38 -13.91 12.85
N ASP A 89 -9.64 -13.92 11.53
CA ASP A 89 -10.75 -14.68 10.94
C ASP A 89 -10.64 -16.22 11.11
N SER A 90 -9.45 -16.77 11.35
CA SER A 90 -9.18 -18.22 11.33
C SER A 90 -8.44 -18.74 12.57
N ASN A 91 -7.80 -17.87 13.35
CA ASN A 91 -6.86 -18.17 14.41
C ASN A 91 -7.28 -17.47 15.71
N ALA A 92 -6.92 -18.09 16.84
CA ALA A 92 -7.17 -17.55 18.16
C ALA A 92 -5.92 -17.71 19.03
N TYR A 93 -5.42 -16.61 19.57
CA TYR A 93 -4.22 -16.54 20.39
C TYR A 93 -4.56 -16.12 21.83
N SER A 94 -4.33 -17.01 22.80
CA SER A 94 -4.49 -16.67 24.22
C SER A 94 -3.25 -15.98 24.77
N LEU A 95 -3.40 -14.77 25.31
CA LEU A 95 -2.33 -14.05 25.99
C LEU A 95 -1.81 -14.83 27.20
N PRO A 96 -0.48 -14.83 27.46
CA PRO A 96 0.10 -15.56 28.58
C PRO A 96 -0.51 -15.16 29.93
N ALA A 97 -0.56 -16.12 30.86
CA ALA A 97 -1.03 -15.85 32.21
C ALA A 97 -0.15 -14.78 32.89
N GLY A 98 -0.79 -13.78 33.51
CA GLY A 98 -0.10 -12.69 34.19
C GLY A 98 0.30 -11.51 33.30
N THR A 99 -0.07 -11.51 32.01
CA THR A 99 0.06 -10.33 31.14
C THR A 99 -0.74 -9.18 31.71
N THR A 100 -0.10 -8.03 31.91
CA THR A 100 -0.73 -6.82 32.44
C THR A 100 -0.50 -5.63 31.55
N ILE A 101 -1.52 -4.79 31.38
CA ILE A 101 -1.38 -3.44 30.82
C ILE A 101 -1.37 -2.44 31.99
N PRO A 102 -0.41 -1.51 32.09
CA PRO A 102 -0.43 -0.42 33.07
C PRO A 102 -1.68 0.45 32.95
N ALA A 103 -1.96 1.26 33.98
CA ALA A 103 -3.00 2.30 33.90
C ALA A 103 -2.68 3.26 32.75
N SER A 104 -3.66 3.55 31.88
CA SER A 104 -3.46 4.37 30.67
C SER A 104 -2.30 3.89 29.78
N GLY A 105 -1.93 2.62 29.88
CA GLY A 105 -0.78 2.04 29.20
C GLY A 105 -1.15 1.25 27.94
N PHE A 106 -0.12 0.85 27.22
CA PHE A 106 -0.20 0.13 25.96
C PHE A 106 0.50 -1.23 26.06
N LEU A 107 0.06 -2.18 25.24
CA LEU A 107 0.69 -3.50 25.10
C LEU A 107 0.70 -3.90 23.64
N VAL A 108 1.89 -4.17 23.12
CA VAL A 108 2.09 -4.64 21.75
C VAL A 108 2.13 -6.17 21.72
N VAL A 109 1.39 -6.76 20.78
CA VAL A 109 1.43 -8.17 20.45
C VAL A 109 1.91 -8.29 19.00
N LEU A 110 3.07 -8.91 18.81
CA LEU A 110 3.61 -9.16 17.47
C LEU A 110 2.80 -10.28 16.80
N CYS A 111 2.47 -10.13 15.52
CA CYS A 111 1.74 -11.11 14.72
C CYS A 111 2.71 -11.75 13.72
N ASN A 112 3.56 -12.65 14.20
CA ASN A 112 4.67 -13.22 13.45
C ASN A 112 4.66 -14.75 13.39
N ASP A 113 3.51 -15.37 13.63
CA ASP A 113 3.30 -16.83 13.57
C ASP A 113 4.15 -17.69 14.53
N LEU A 114 4.69 -17.10 15.61
CA LEU A 114 5.47 -17.85 16.60
C LEU A 114 4.62 -18.48 17.70
N GLY A 115 3.48 -17.89 18.06
CA GLY A 115 2.55 -18.42 19.06
C GLY A 115 3.12 -18.55 20.48
N THR A 116 4.09 -17.71 20.86
CA THR A 116 4.73 -17.76 22.18
C THR A 116 4.97 -16.37 22.77
N GLY A 117 4.67 -16.20 24.06
CA GLY A 117 4.90 -14.93 24.76
C GLY A 117 3.96 -13.83 24.26
N LEU A 118 4.48 -12.71 23.78
CA LEU A 118 3.69 -11.65 23.13
C LEU A 118 3.81 -11.73 21.60
N ASN A 119 3.93 -12.95 21.08
CA ASN A 119 3.95 -13.25 19.67
C ASN A 119 2.76 -14.15 19.35
N ALA A 120 1.77 -13.62 18.63
CA ALA A 120 0.62 -14.38 18.17
C ALA A 120 1.03 -15.49 17.19
N ASN A 121 0.14 -16.47 17.03
CA ASN A 121 0.31 -17.63 16.16
C ASN A 121 -0.31 -17.40 14.76
N PHE A 122 -0.28 -16.15 14.30
CA PHE A 122 -0.78 -15.74 13.00
C PHE A 122 -0.03 -14.49 12.54
N LYS A 123 -0.18 -14.16 11.25
CA LYS A 123 0.24 -12.90 10.61
C LYS A 123 -0.98 -12.10 10.19
N LEU A 124 -0.80 -10.81 10.00
CA LEU A 124 -1.87 -9.94 9.53
C LEU A 124 -1.89 -9.85 8.01
N SER A 125 -3.09 -9.69 7.44
CA SER A 125 -3.26 -9.41 6.01
C SER A 125 -3.12 -7.91 5.74
N GLY A 126 -2.26 -7.51 4.80
CA GLY A 126 -2.21 -6.12 4.32
C GLY A 126 -3.51 -5.66 3.67
N ASP A 127 -4.30 -6.58 3.10
CA ASP A 127 -5.55 -6.30 2.39
C ASP A 127 -6.73 -5.93 3.32
N GLY A 128 -6.55 -6.10 4.64
CA GLY A 128 -7.57 -5.88 5.65
C GLY A 128 -8.26 -7.17 6.12
N GLU A 129 -8.57 -7.23 7.41
CA GLU A 129 -9.31 -8.34 8.04
C GLU A 129 -9.97 -7.91 9.36
N ALA A 130 -10.71 -8.82 10.00
CA ALA A 130 -11.33 -8.58 11.29
C ALA A 130 -10.47 -9.13 12.45
N ILE A 131 -10.23 -8.28 13.45
CA ILE A 131 -9.54 -8.62 14.69
C ILE A 131 -10.52 -8.48 15.85
N SER A 132 -10.61 -9.52 16.68
CA SER A 132 -11.42 -9.52 17.90
C SER A 132 -10.57 -9.75 19.14
N LEU A 133 -10.97 -9.10 20.23
CA LEU A 133 -10.43 -9.31 21.56
C LEU A 133 -11.54 -9.82 22.47
N GLU A 134 -11.35 -11.00 23.05
CA GLU A 134 -12.27 -11.59 24.03
C GLU A 134 -11.58 -11.75 25.39
N SER A 135 -12.32 -11.59 26.48
CA SER A 135 -11.81 -11.92 27.81
C SER A 135 -11.68 -13.43 28.00
N ALA A 136 -10.99 -13.84 29.07
CA ALA A 136 -10.76 -15.25 29.40
C ALA A 136 -12.05 -16.09 29.63
N ASP A 137 -13.20 -15.44 29.83
CA ASP A 137 -14.51 -16.09 29.95
C ASP A 137 -15.33 -16.11 28.64
N GLY A 138 -14.75 -15.61 27.53
CA GLY A 138 -15.39 -15.54 26.22
C GLY A 138 -16.31 -14.33 26.01
N THR A 139 -16.22 -13.31 26.86
CA THR A 139 -16.93 -12.04 26.60
C THR A 139 -16.16 -11.23 25.56
N LEU A 140 -16.83 -10.85 24.47
CA LEU A 140 -16.26 -9.93 23.49
C LEU A 140 -15.97 -8.56 24.14
N ILE A 141 -14.72 -8.13 24.05
CA ILE A 141 -14.23 -6.87 24.58
C ILE A 141 -14.18 -5.81 23.48
N ASP A 142 -13.57 -6.15 22.35
CA ASP A 142 -13.46 -5.25 21.20
C ASP A 142 -13.44 -6.04 19.89
N ASN A 143 -13.84 -5.39 18.80
CA ASN A 143 -13.82 -5.97 17.46
C ASN A 143 -13.62 -4.86 16.42
N VAL A 144 -12.59 -5.03 15.59
CA VAL A 144 -12.17 -4.04 14.59
C VAL A 144 -12.03 -4.75 13.25
N THR A 145 -12.55 -4.16 12.19
CA THR A 145 -12.22 -4.58 10.82
C THR A 145 -11.43 -3.45 10.19
N TYR A 146 -10.16 -3.69 9.89
CA TYR A 146 -9.30 -2.68 9.27
C TYR A 146 -9.32 -2.84 7.74
N PRO A 147 -9.21 -1.72 6.99
CA PRO A 147 -9.20 -1.76 5.53
C PRO A 147 -7.83 -2.21 5.00
N ASN A 148 -7.66 -2.22 3.67
CA ASN A 148 -6.33 -2.34 3.07
C ASN A 148 -5.38 -1.27 3.62
N LEU A 149 -4.19 -1.69 4.03
CA LEU A 149 -3.10 -0.86 4.52
C LEU A 149 -1.90 -1.00 3.59
N ASP A 150 -1.50 0.10 2.97
CA ASP A 150 -0.25 0.12 2.21
C ASP A 150 0.95 0.04 3.16
N ASN A 151 2.10 -0.39 2.62
CA ASN A 151 3.33 -0.48 3.39
C ASN A 151 3.65 0.82 4.16
N GLY A 152 3.81 0.69 5.47
CA GLY A 152 4.11 1.79 6.39
C GLY A 152 2.89 2.55 6.92
N GLN A 153 1.67 2.16 6.54
CA GLN A 153 0.44 2.66 7.14
C GLN A 153 0.02 1.79 8.34
N SER A 154 -0.60 2.42 9.35
CA SER A 154 -1.33 1.75 10.41
C SER A 154 -2.79 2.20 10.43
N TYR A 155 -3.66 1.36 10.99
CA TYR A 155 -5.04 1.74 11.33
C TYR A 155 -5.10 1.99 12.83
N ALA A 156 -5.50 3.18 13.25
CA ALA A 156 -5.36 3.62 14.64
C ALA A 156 -6.60 4.39 15.16
N ARG A 157 -6.85 4.30 16.47
CA ARG A 157 -7.90 5.08 17.17
C ARG A 157 -7.38 6.47 17.54
N PHE A 158 -8.15 7.53 17.23
CA PHE A 158 -7.83 8.91 17.61
C PHE A 158 -9.02 9.59 18.30
N PRO A 159 -8.94 9.91 19.61
CA PRO A 159 -7.88 9.55 20.56
C PRO A 159 -7.89 8.05 20.92
N ASP A 160 -6.88 7.62 21.69
CA ASP A 160 -6.75 6.24 22.16
C ASP A 160 -8.04 5.70 22.81
N GLY A 161 -8.45 4.49 22.42
CA GLY A 161 -9.68 3.85 22.90
C GLY A 161 -10.99 4.50 22.44
N SER A 162 -10.97 5.51 21.56
CA SER A 162 -12.19 6.10 20.99
C SER A 162 -12.75 5.28 19.83
N ASP A 163 -14.02 5.45 19.49
CA ASP A 163 -14.64 4.77 18.32
C ASP A 163 -14.19 5.32 16.95
N PHE A 164 -13.28 6.29 16.92
CA PHE A 164 -12.87 6.96 15.70
C PHE A 164 -11.56 6.38 15.19
N TRP A 165 -11.63 5.72 14.03
CA TRP A 165 -10.49 5.05 13.39
C TRP A 165 -10.07 5.77 12.11
N GLU A 166 -8.76 5.92 11.93
CA GLU A 166 -8.18 6.46 10.70
C GLU A 166 -6.95 5.64 10.26
N ILE A 167 -6.71 5.64 8.95
CA ILE A 167 -5.43 5.20 8.40
C ILE A 167 -4.44 6.33 8.60
N THR A 168 -3.30 6.04 9.23
CA THR A 168 -2.21 7.00 9.41
C THR A 168 -0.90 6.45 8.84
N GLY A 169 0.02 7.34 8.49
CA GLY A 169 1.35 6.96 8.01
C GLY A 169 2.46 7.14 9.05
N THR A 170 2.10 7.37 10.31
CA THR A 170 3.01 7.33 11.45
C THR A 170 2.54 6.24 12.40
N THR A 171 3.41 5.29 12.71
CA THR A 171 3.11 4.26 13.70
C THR A 171 3.46 4.74 15.11
N THR A 172 2.64 4.42 16.10
CA THR A 172 2.85 4.78 17.52
C THR A 172 3.07 3.57 18.43
N GLN A 173 3.71 2.52 17.91
CA GLN A 173 3.96 1.27 18.61
C GLN A 173 4.45 1.44 20.07
N GLY A 174 3.61 1.01 21.01
CA GLY A 174 3.86 1.03 22.45
C GLY A 174 3.56 2.36 23.15
N GLU A 175 3.03 3.35 22.43
CA GLU A 175 2.81 4.72 22.88
C GLU A 175 1.41 5.22 22.45
N SER A 176 1.03 6.42 22.90
CA SER A 176 -0.25 7.02 22.55
C SER A 176 -0.31 7.45 21.09
N ASN A 177 -1.45 7.21 20.44
CA ASN A 177 -1.76 7.72 19.10
C ASN A 177 -1.95 9.25 19.11
N GLY A 178 -2.21 9.85 20.28
CA GLY A 178 -2.56 11.26 20.42
C GLY A 178 -4.01 11.55 20.04
N ASP A 179 -4.36 12.84 19.90
CA ASP A 179 -5.74 13.27 19.64
C ASP A 179 -6.12 13.33 18.16
N ASP A 180 -5.14 13.40 17.25
CA ASP A 180 -5.33 13.60 15.80
C ASP A 180 -4.27 12.79 15.01
N SER A 181 -4.66 12.25 13.85
CA SER A 181 -3.79 11.44 13.00
C SER A 181 -2.77 12.27 12.19
N ALA A 182 -1.64 11.64 11.84
CA ALA A 182 -0.79 12.15 10.76
C ALA A 182 -1.45 11.85 9.40
N PRO A 183 -1.37 12.77 8.41
CA PRO A 183 -1.92 12.52 7.08
C PRO A 183 -1.27 11.29 6.45
N ALA A 184 -2.07 10.37 5.91
CA ALA A 184 -1.58 9.21 5.18
C ALA A 184 -1.50 9.49 3.68
N ILE A 185 -0.37 9.16 3.07
CA ILE A 185 -0.20 9.17 1.61
C ILE A 185 -0.53 7.76 1.11
N ASN A 186 -1.56 7.66 0.28
CA ASN A 186 -1.99 6.41 -0.32
C ASN A 186 -0.98 5.99 -1.39
N SER A 187 -0.86 6.77 -2.45
CA SER A 187 0.04 6.46 -3.56
C SER A 187 0.76 7.69 -4.08
N ILE A 188 1.86 7.44 -4.77
CA ILE A 188 2.53 8.42 -5.61
C ILE A 188 2.71 7.84 -7.00
N SER A 189 2.57 8.67 -8.02
CA SER A 189 2.79 8.30 -9.42
C SER A 189 3.55 9.40 -10.13
N ARG A 190 4.17 9.06 -11.27
CA ARG A 190 4.88 10.03 -12.12
C ARG A 190 4.30 10.05 -13.53
N GLU A 191 4.38 11.21 -14.16
CA GLU A 191 4.09 11.39 -15.58
C GLU A 191 5.12 12.36 -16.19
N PRO A 192 5.82 11.98 -17.28
CA PRO A 192 5.78 10.67 -17.95
C PRO A 192 6.46 9.56 -17.12
N LEU A 193 6.08 8.30 -17.38
CA LEU A 193 6.74 7.13 -16.79
C LEU A 193 8.21 6.99 -17.22
N VAL A 194 8.51 7.39 -18.46
CA VAL A 194 9.85 7.33 -19.09
C VAL A 194 10.25 8.73 -19.58
N PRO A 195 10.82 9.58 -18.70
CA PRO A 195 11.12 10.96 -19.05
C PRO A 195 12.30 11.09 -20.02
N ALA A 196 12.20 12.01 -20.99
CA ALA A 196 13.33 12.43 -21.81
C ALA A 196 14.19 13.50 -21.13
N LEU A 197 15.39 13.74 -21.66
CA LEU A 197 16.22 14.88 -21.22
C LEU A 197 15.47 16.21 -21.42
N ASN A 198 15.56 17.09 -20.42
CA ASN A 198 14.87 18.38 -20.34
C ASN A 198 13.33 18.30 -20.29
N GLU A 199 12.76 17.12 -20.13
CA GLU A 199 11.33 16.94 -19.92
C GLU A 199 11.00 17.08 -18.43
N GLU A 200 9.99 17.88 -18.10
CA GLU A 200 9.51 17.99 -16.73
C GLU A 200 8.75 16.72 -16.33
N VAL A 201 8.88 16.31 -15.06
CA VAL A 201 8.18 15.15 -14.52
C VAL A 201 7.21 15.60 -13.44
N ILE A 202 5.94 15.29 -13.64
CA ILE A 202 4.87 15.60 -12.69
C ILE A 202 4.74 14.40 -11.75
N ILE A 203 4.95 14.64 -10.47
CA ILE A 203 4.66 13.68 -9.41
C ILE A 203 3.29 14.01 -8.84
N THR A 204 2.39 13.03 -8.85
CA THR A 204 1.08 13.12 -8.21
C THR A 204 1.09 12.29 -6.94
N ALA A 205 0.63 12.86 -5.83
CA ALA A 205 0.41 12.15 -4.58
C ALA A 205 -1.09 12.13 -4.29
N GLU A 206 -1.63 10.95 -4.00
CA GLU A 206 -3.00 10.75 -3.53
C GLU A 206 -2.97 10.50 -2.03
N LEU A 207 -3.63 11.35 -1.24
CA LEU A 207 -3.77 11.13 0.20
C LEU A 207 -4.99 10.27 0.52
N ILE A 208 -5.03 9.67 1.71
CA ILE A 208 -6.27 9.04 2.21
C ILE A 208 -7.32 10.11 2.55
N SER A 209 -6.88 11.24 3.09
CA SER A 209 -7.70 12.38 3.47
C SER A 209 -6.88 13.66 3.37
N THR A 210 -7.52 14.75 2.95
CA THR A 210 -6.89 16.08 2.92
C THR A 210 -7.23 16.90 4.16
N THR A 211 -7.97 16.33 5.11
CA THR A 211 -8.27 16.97 6.39
C THR A 211 -7.00 17.09 7.21
N ALA A 212 -6.84 18.20 7.94
CA ALA A 212 -5.69 18.42 8.83
C ALA A 212 -4.31 18.35 8.16
N VAL A 213 -4.20 18.53 6.83
CA VAL A 213 -2.90 18.66 6.13
C VAL A 213 -2.39 20.10 6.29
N SER A 214 -1.18 20.25 6.84
CA SER A 214 -0.47 21.53 6.93
C SER A 214 0.36 21.81 5.68
N SER A 215 1.14 20.84 5.21
CA SER A 215 1.96 20.96 4.00
C SER A 215 2.19 19.60 3.35
N LEU A 216 2.48 19.63 2.05
CA LEU A 216 2.92 18.48 1.27
C LEU A 216 4.08 18.93 0.38
N SER A 217 5.20 18.22 0.46
CA SER A 217 6.44 18.56 -0.27
C SER A 217 6.98 17.33 -0.98
N LEU A 218 7.42 17.54 -2.22
CA LEU A 218 8.18 16.59 -3.03
C LEU A 218 9.66 16.89 -2.84
N PHE A 219 10.42 15.88 -2.43
CA PHE A 219 11.88 15.94 -2.33
C PHE A 219 12.48 15.11 -3.45
N TYR A 220 13.41 15.68 -4.22
CA TYR A 220 14.11 14.96 -5.27
C TYR A 220 15.61 15.26 -5.28
N GLN A 221 16.41 14.31 -5.74
CA GLN A 221 17.85 14.45 -5.92
C GLN A 221 18.27 13.92 -7.29
N PHE A 222 19.40 14.43 -7.82
CA PHE A 222 20.01 13.97 -9.06
C PHE A 222 21.40 13.40 -8.78
N ASN A 223 21.68 12.19 -9.25
CA ASN A 223 22.95 11.47 -9.06
C ASN A 223 23.45 11.50 -7.61
N ASP A 224 22.55 11.19 -6.66
CA ASP A 224 22.81 11.15 -5.22
C ASP A 224 23.36 12.46 -4.63
N GLY A 225 23.03 13.58 -5.29
CA GLY A 225 23.29 14.93 -4.77
C GLY A 225 22.38 15.31 -3.61
N SER A 226 22.40 16.60 -3.23
CA SER A 226 21.49 17.10 -2.19
C SER A 226 20.04 17.15 -2.69
N PHE A 227 19.10 16.80 -1.82
CA PHE A 227 17.68 16.97 -2.08
C PHE A 227 17.31 18.43 -2.33
N SER A 228 16.51 18.63 -3.37
CA SER A 228 15.73 19.83 -3.63
C SER A 228 14.29 19.59 -3.18
N GLU A 229 13.64 20.63 -2.67
CA GLU A 229 12.26 20.59 -2.19
C GLU A 229 11.35 21.35 -3.15
N VAL A 230 10.18 20.77 -3.45
CA VAL A 230 9.10 21.39 -4.21
C VAL A 230 7.83 21.28 -3.40
N VAL A 231 7.24 22.43 -3.04
CA VAL A 231 5.91 22.44 -2.41
C VAL A 231 4.88 21.93 -3.42
N MET A 232 4.15 20.88 -3.05
CA MET A 232 3.11 20.31 -3.90
C MET A 232 1.83 21.14 -3.82
N SER A 233 1.13 21.27 -4.94
CA SER A 233 -0.12 22.02 -5.06
C SER A 233 -1.32 21.09 -5.04
N TYR A 234 -2.29 21.38 -4.18
CA TYR A 234 -3.58 20.67 -4.17
C TYR A 234 -4.28 20.82 -5.51
N GLN A 235 -4.82 19.71 -6.02
CA GLN A 235 -5.61 19.67 -7.23
C GLN A 235 -7.10 19.51 -6.88
N SER A 236 -7.58 18.27 -6.79
CA SER A 236 -8.96 17.94 -6.49
C SER A 236 -9.07 16.60 -5.78
N GLY A 237 -10.10 16.41 -4.97
CA GLY A 237 -10.30 15.18 -4.22
C GLY A 237 -9.19 15.04 -3.17
N THR A 238 -8.32 14.07 -3.37
CA THR A 238 -7.17 13.74 -2.51
C THR A 238 -5.82 14.03 -3.17
N ALA A 239 -5.84 14.54 -4.40
CA ALA A 239 -4.66 14.66 -5.25
C ALA A 239 -3.88 15.97 -5.02
N TYR A 240 -2.56 15.85 -4.97
CA TYR A 240 -1.61 16.95 -4.99
C TYR A 240 -0.53 16.69 -6.04
N THR A 241 0.02 17.73 -6.64
CA THR A 241 1.08 17.60 -7.66
C THR A 241 2.30 18.46 -7.36
N GLY A 242 3.48 17.90 -7.58
CA GLY A 242 4.76 18.60 -7.62
C GLY A 242 5.47 18.33 -8.95
N THR A 243 6.29 19.26 -9.42
CA THR A 243 7.00 19.11 -10.70
C THR A 243 8.50 19.09 -10.46
N ILE A 244 9.15 18.01 -10.89
CA ILE A 244 10.60 17.92 -10.99
C ILE A 244 11.00 18.58 -12.33
N PRO A 245 11.91 19.58 -12.32
CA PRO A 245 12.36 20.20 -13.56
C PRO A 245 13.15 19.19 -14.40
N GLY A 246 13.07 19.32 -15.73
CA GLY A 246 13.81 18.43 -16.61
C GLY A 246 15.31 18.54 -16.46
N MET A 247 16.00 17.40 -16.41
CA MET A 247 17.46 17.37 -16.31
C MET A 247 18.09 17.36 -17.71
N ALA A 248 19.14 18.15 -17.90
CA ALA A 248 19.79 18.33 -19.20
C ALA A 248 20.81 17.24 -19.55
N THR A 249 21.13 16.36 -18.60
CA THR A 249 22.15 15.31 -18.73
C THR A 249 21.61 13.98 -18.24
N GLU A 250 22.19 12.89 -18.77
CA GLU A 250 21.93 11.54 -18.29
C GLU A 250 22.26 11.38 -16.79
N GLY A 251 21.52 10.49 -16.14
CA GLY A 251 21.68 10.23 -14.72
C GLY A 251 20.40 9.73 -14.08
N ARG A 252 20.48 9.47 -12.77
CA ARG A 252 19.36 8.99 -11.97
C ARG A 252 18.72 10.14 -11.22
N VAL A 253 17.39 10.24 -11.31
CA VAL A 253 16.60 11.08 -10.41
C VAL A 253 15.93 10.15 -9.40
N ALA A 254 16.05 10.47 -8.11
CA ALA A 254 15.37 9.76 -7.05
C ALA A 254 14.54 10.74 -6.20
N TYR A 255 13.38 10.31 -5.73
CA TYR A 255 12.43 11.19 -5.06
C TYR A 255 11.54 10.48 -4.03
N TYR A 256 10.95 11.28 -3.14
CA TYR A 256 9.92 10.87 -2.19
C TYR A 256 9.00 12.06 -1.87
N VAL A 257 7.85 11.80 -1.26
CA VAL A 257 6.88 12.82 -0.82
C VAL A 257 6.78 12.80 0.70
N GLU A 258 6.71 13.98 1.33
CA GLU A 258 6.43 14.18 2.75
C GLU A 258 5.11 14.94 2.93
N ALA A 259 4.24 14.43 3.79
CA ALA A 259 3.03 15.10 4.26
C ALA A 259 3.19 15.48 5.73
N ILE A 260 2.91 16.73 6.07
CA ILE A 260 2.91 17.23 7.45
C ILE A 260 1.49 17.59 7.84
N GLY A 261 1.01 17.04 8.96
CA GLY A 261 -0.30 17.35 9.55
C GLY A 261 -0.31 18.67 10.33
N THR A 262 -1.50 19.18 10.67
CA THR A 262 -1.64 20.36 11.55
C THR A 262 -1.20 20.09 12.99
N ASN A 263 -1.10 18.81 13.37
CA ASN A 263 -0.48 18.33 14.60
C ASN A 263 1.07 18.35 14.56
N GLY A 264 1.67 18.58 13.38
CA GLY A 264 3.12 18.62 13.18
C GLY A 264 3.77 17.24 12.93
N LEU A 265 2.99 16.16 12.88
CA LEU A 265 3.49 14.83 12.51
C LEU A 265 3.73 14.74 11.01
N SER A 266 4.71 13.92 10.62
CA SER A 266 5.17 13.76 9.24
C SER A 266 5.02 12.31 8.78
N THR A 267 4.51 12.14 7.56
CA THR A 267 4.40 10.86 6.86
C THR A 267 5.15 10.93 5.54
N PHE A 268 5.74 9.82 5.11
CA PHE A 268 6.48 9.73 3.86
C PHE A 268 5.89 8.71 2.89
N LYS A 269 6.09 8.93 1.58
CA LYS A 269 5.93 7.88 0.55
C LYS A 269 7.17 7.91 -0.38
N PRO A 270 7.92 6.80 -0.50
CA PRO A 270 7.79 5.56 0.26
C PRO A 270 7.91 5.77 1.78
N ALA A 271 7.27 4.93 2.59
CA ALA A 271 7.22 5.11 4.05
C ALA A 271 8.59 5.05 4.74
N THR A 272 9.56 4.43 4.08
CA THR A 272 10.95 4.30 4.55
C THR A 272 11.87 5.41 4.03
N ALA A 273 11.33 6.47 3.41
CA ALA A 273 12.15 7.59 2.98
C ALA A 273 12.81 8.29 4.19
N PRO A 274 14.04 8.84 4.03
CA PRO A 274 14.82 8.90 2.80
C PRO A 274 15.71 7.67 2.53
N GLU A 275 15.54 6.57 3.27
CA GLU A 275 16.36 5.36 3.12
C GLU A 275 16.07 4.65 1.79
N ASN A 276 14.79 4.55 1.43
CA ASN A 276 14.34 4.07 0.11
C ASN A 276 13.55 5.16 -0.62
N LEU A 277 13.71 5.21 -1.94
CA LEU A 277 13.22 6.27 -2.81
C LEU A 277 12.64 5.65 -4.07
N GLU A 278 11.65 6.33 -4.65
CA GLU A 278 11.28 6.10 -6.05
C GLU A 278 12.35 6.69 -6.96
N ASP A 279 12.51 6.15 -8.17
CA ASP A 279 13.48 6.66 -9.13
C ASP A 279 13.13 6.46 -10.59
N TYR A 280 13.80 7.23 -11.44
CA TYR A 280 13.84 7.00 -12.88
C TYR A 280 15.23 7.31 -13.43
N LEU A 281 15.55 6.63 -14.55
CA LEU A 281 16.81 6.79 -15.25
C LEU A 281 16.61 7.67 -16.49
N LEU A 282 17.44 8.70 -16.61
CA LEU A 282 17.60 9.48 -17.83
C LEU A 282 18.78 8.91 -18.61
N ASN A 283 18.50 8.33 -19.77
CA ASN A 283 19.50 7.68 -20.59
C ASN A 283 19.23 7.91 -22.08
N THR A 284 20.30 8.08 -22.87
CA THR A 284 20.26 8.27 -24.31
C THR A 284 21.05 7.21 -25.09
N ASP A 285 21.46 6.13 -24.41
CA ASP A 285 22.06 4.97 -25.04
C ASP A 285 21.25 4.55 -26.28
N PRO A 286 21.93 4.19 -27.39
CA PRO A 286 21.25 3.58 -28.53
C PRO A 286 20.51 2.31 -28.09
N LEU A 287 19.24 2.19 -28.46
CA LEU A 287 18.48 0.99 -28.19
C LEU A 287 19.10 -0.21 -28.94
N PRO A 288 19.17 -1.40 -28.30
CA PRO A 288 19.70 -2.59 -28.94
C PRO A 288 18.78 -3.06 -30.07
N GLN A 289 19.34 -3.79 -31.03
CA GLN A 289 18.58 -4.33 -32.17
C GLN A 289 17.87 -5.64 -31.80
N LEU A 290 16.98 -5.58 -30.81
CA LEU A 290 16.18 -6.71 -30.36
C LEU A 290 14.74 -6.57 -30.84
N VAL A 291 14.07 -7.71 -31.01
CA VAL A 291 12.64 -7.79 -31.37
C VAL A 291 12.03 -8.98 -30.64
N ILE A 292 10.73 -8.87 -30.32
CA ILE A 292 9.92 -10.03 -29.97
C ILE A 292 9.74 -10.83 -31.26
N ASN A 293 10.12 -12.11 -31.26
CA ASN A 293 10.21 -12.91 -32.49
C ASN A 293 9.10 -13.96 -32.59
N GLU A 294 8.81 -14.64 -31.49
CA GLU A 294 7.79 -15.68 -31.38
C GLU A 294 7.34 -15.76 -29.92
N PHE A 295 6.11 -16.17 -29.66
CA PHE A 295 5.61 -16.44 -28.31
C PHE A 295 4.50 -17.49 -28.35
N MET A 296 4.17 -18.06 -27.19
CA MET A 296 3.03 -18.95 -27.01
C MET A 296 2.39 -18.67 -25.65
N ALA A 297 1.09 -18.37 -25.66
CA ALA A 297 0.28 -18.08 -24.47
C ALA A 297 -0.71 -19.21 -24.09
N SER A 298 -0.54 -20.38 -24.70
CA SER A 298 -1.31 -21.58 -24.41
C SER A 298 -0.52 -22.82 -24.86
N ASN A 299 0.22 -23.41 -23.93
CA ASN A 299 1.17 -24.51 -24.19
C ASN A 299 0.81 -25.75 -23.37
N ASN A 300 0.67 -26.91 -24.03
CA ASN A 300 0.42 -28.21 -23.39
C ASN A 300 1.27 -29.35 -23.95
N THR A 301 1.83 -29.22 -25.15
CA THR A 301 2.60 -30.29 -25.80
C THR A 301 3.93 -29.87 -26.40
N CYS A 302 4.11 -28.60 -26.77
CA CYS A 302 5.42 -28.06 -27.11
C CYS A 302 5.48 -26.58 -26.77
N CYS A 303 6.54 -26.08 -26.14
CA CYS A 303 7.83 -26.73 -25.94
C CYS A 303 8.21 -26.58 -24.47
N PRO A 304 8.55 -27.67 -23.77
CA PRO A 304 8.62 -27.63 -22.32
C PRO A 304 9.87 -26.90 -21.84
N ASP A 305 9.70 -26.09 -20.81
CA ASP A 305 10.78 -25.79 -19.90
C ASP A 305 11.20 -27.07 -19.17
N THR A 306 12.51 -27.23 -18.96
CA THR A 306 13.08 -28.39 -18.26
C THR A 306 14.06 -27.99 -17.15
N ASP A 307 14.14 -26.70 -16.82
CA ASP A 307 15.09 -26.17 -15.85
C ASP A 307 14.80 -26.68 -14.42
N SER A 308 13.54 -26.96 -14.09
CA SER A 308 13.12 -27.63 -12.85
C SER A 308 13.45 -29.13 -12.80
N GLY A 309 13.85 -29.72 -13.92
CA GLY A 309 14.07 -31.16 -14.09
C GLY A 309 12.81 -31.97 -14.40
N GLU A 310 11.66 -31.32 -14.56
CA GLU A 310 10.42 -31.87 -15.11
C GLU A 310 10.05 -31.15 -16.42
N GLU A 311 9.19 -31.73 -17.25
CA GLU A 311 8.70 -31.05 -18.47
C GLU A 311 7.53 -30.14 -18.09
N GLU A 312 7.75 -28.83 -18.08
CA GLU A 312 6.77 -27.81 -17.75
C GLU A 312 6.36 -27.05 -19.03
N PHE A 313 5.09 -27.11 -19.41
CA PHE A 313 4.58 -26.50 -20.63
C PHE A 313 4.12 -25.07 -20.35
N ASN A 314 5.06 -24.22 -19.96
CA ASN A 314 4.79 -22.82 -19.60
C ASN A 314 4.62 -21.95 -20.85
N ASP A 315 3.96 -20.81 -20.68
CA ASP A 315 3.95 -19.76 -21.68
C ASP A 315 5.36 -19.21 -21.86
N TRP A 316 5.65 -18.69 -23.05
CA TRP A 316 7.00 -18.19 -23.33
C TRP A 316 7.03 -17.10 -24.37
N ILE A 317 8.09 -16.29 -24.29
CA ILE A 317 8.39 -15.18 -25.19
C ILE A 317 9.81 -15.38 -25.70
N GLU A 318 9.99 -15.38 -27.02
CA GLU A 318 11.29 -15.41 -27.66
C GLU A 318 11.71 -14.01 -28.13
N ILE A 319 12.93 -13.61 -27.73
CA ILE A 319 13.58 -12.41 -28.19
C ILE A 319 14.69 -12.76 -29.18
N HIS A 320 14.69 -12.11 -30.34
CA HIS A 320 15.73 -12.26 -31.35
C HIS A 320 16.61 -11.00 -31.42
N ASN A 321 17.92 -11.20 -31.38
CA ASN A 321 18.91 -10.17 -31.65
C ASN A 321 19.21 -10.07 -33.15
N THR A 322 18.54 -9.13 -33.83
CA THR A 322 18.75 -8.84 -35.26
C THR A 322 20.08 -8.14 -35.57
N GLY A 323 20.84 -7.80 -34.53
CA GLY A 323 22.11 -7.09 -34.62
C GLY A 323 23.31 -7.96 -34.93
N THR A 324 24.48 -7.30 -35.02
CA THR A 324 25.77 -7.94 -35.35
C THR A 324 26.69 -8.16 -34.15
N THR A 325 26.21 -7.81 -32.96
CA THR A 325 26.93 -7.94 -31.69
C THR A 325 26.03 -8.63 -30.68
N ALA A 326 26.61 -9.42 -29.77
CA ALA A 326 25.85 -9.97 -28.66
C ALA A 326 25.26 -8.86 -27.78
N VAL A 327 24.08 -9.09 -27.22
CA VAL A 327 23.35 -8.16 -26.35
C VAL A 327 23.00 -8.90 -25.07
N ASN A 328 23.43 -8.37 -23.92
CA ASN A 328 22.94 -8.83 -22.62
C ASN A 328 21.65 -8.05 -22.28
N ILE A 329 20.58 -8.77 -22.00
CA ILE A 329 19.26 -8.20 -21.68
C ILE A 329 18.99 -8.08 -20.17
N ALA A 330 19.93 -8.48 -19.32
CA ALA A 330 19.83 -8.30 -17.88
C ALA A 330 19.49 -6.84 -17.51
N GLY A 331 18.48 -6.66 -16.66
CA GLY A 331 17.98 -5.37 -16.20
C GLY A 331 17.09 -4.61 -17.17
N MET A 332 16.88 -5.11 -18.39
CA MET A 332 15.77 -4.69 -19.27
C MET A 332 14.43 -5.20 -18.70
N TYR A 333 13.32 -4.77 -19.30
CA TYR A 333 11.99 -5.16 -18.84
C TYR A 333 11.19 -5.88 -19.93
N LEU A 334 10.43 -6.89 -19.50
CA LEU A 334 9.32 -7.47 -20.25
C LEU A 334 8.01 -7.17 -19.54
N SER A 335 6.94 -6.98 -20.29
CA SER A 335 5.60 -6.71 -19.72
C SER A 335 4.53 -7.34 -20.59
N ASP A 336 3.45 -7.80 -19.96
CA ASP A 336 2.18 -8.19 -20.57
C ASP A 336 1.22 -6.98 -20.77
N ASP A 337 1.64 -5.78 -20.35
CA ASP A 337 0.98 -4.50 -20.62
C ASP A 337 2.00 -3.52 -21.23
N LYS A 338 1.82 -3.15 -22.50
CA LYS A 338 2.73 -2.23 -23.20
C LYS A 338 2.69 -0.80 -22.64
N ASP A 339 1.65 -0.44 -21.88
CA ASP A 339 1.52 0.87 -21.23
C ASP A 339 2.15 0.88 -19.82
N ASP A 340 2.61 -0.29 -19.33
CA ASP A 340 3.50 -0.44 -18.18
C ASP A 340 4.92 -0.89 -18.61
N PRO A 341 5.84 0.06 -18.88
CA PRO A 341 7.19 -0.27 -19.34
C PRO A 341 8.10 -0.86 -18.26
N PHE A 342 7.64 -1.00 -17.01
CA PHE A 342 8.43 -1.46 -15.87
C PHE A 342 7.84 -2.74 -15.23
N GLY A 343 7.22 -3.62 -16.01
CA GLY A 343 6.65 -4.91 -15.58
C GLY A 343 7.66 -5.85 -14.89
N ASP A 344 8.09 -6.93 -15.55
CA ASP A 344 9.15 -7.80 -15.03
C ASP A 344 10.54 -7.28 -15.41
N LYS A 345 11.41 -7.14 -14.41
CA LYS A 345 12.81 -6.82 -14.65
C LYS A 345 13.62 -8.09 -14.82
N ILE A 346 14.15 -8.29 -16.02
CA ILE A 346 14.96 -9.47 -16.33
C ILE A 346 16.16 -9.53 -15.38
N SER A 347 16.33 -10.68 -14.71
CA SER A 347 17.34 -10.88 -13.68
C SER A 347 18.75 -10.54 -14.15
N SER A 348 19.56 -10.01 -13.23
CA SER A 348 20.98 -9.75 -13.45
C SER A 348 21.91 -10.79 -12.83
N ASP A 349 21.34 -11.86 -12.27
CA ASP A 349 22.09 -12.84 -11.47
C ASP A 349 22.90 -13.82 -12.34
N ASP A 350 22.46 -14.08 -13.57
CA ASP A 350 23.19 -14.89 -14.55
C ASP A 350 23.28 -14.19 -15.92
N THR A 351 24.35 -13.41 -16.08
CA THR A 351 24.59 -12.67 -17.33
C THR A 351 24.92 -13.57 -18.51
N ASP A 352 25.38 -14.80 -18.27
CA ASP A 352 25.68 -15.74 -19.36
C ASP A 352 24.37 -16.29 -19.95
N ALA A 353 23.37 -16.56 -19.10
CA ALA A 353 22.03 -16.95 -19.53
C ALA A 353 21.28 -15.82 -20.24
N THR A 354 21.41 -14.57 -19.79
CA THR A 354 20.70 -13.42 -20.36
C THR A 354 21.42 -12.75 -21.53
N THR A 355 22.44 -13.38 -22.12
CA THR A 355 23.16 -12.83 -23.27
C THR A 355 22.71 -13.49 -24.57
N ILE A 356 22.11 -12.70 -25.46
CA ILE A 356 21.69 -13.12 -26.80
C ILE A 356 22.84 -12.87 -27.79
N PRO A 357 23.43 -13.92 -28.41
CA PRO A 357 24.44 -13.75 -29.45
C PRO A 357 23.93 -12.91 -30.63
N ALA A 358 24.84 -12.39 -31.47
CA ALA A 358 24.46 -11.74 -32.71
C ALA A 358 23.69 -12.70 -33.63
N GLY A 359 22.49 -12.32 -34.06
CA GLY A 359 21.57 -13.21 -34.80
C GLY A 359 21.03 -14.39 -33.98
N GLY A 360 21.19 -14.36 -32.66
CA GLY A 360 20.74 -15.39 -31.74
C GLY A 360 19.36 -15.11 -31.16
N TYR A 361 18.79 -16.11 -30.51
CA TYR A 361 17.47 -16.11 -29.92
C TYR A 361 17.59 -16.47 -28.44
N LEU A 362 16.66 -15.98 -27.63
CA LEU A 362 16.55 -16.33 -26.23
C LEU A 362 15.08 -16.44 -25.85
N VAL A 363 14.73 -17.52 -25.18
CA VAL A 363 13.39 -17.79 -24.68
C VAL A 363 13.34 -17.38 -23.21
N LEU A 364 12.28 -16.67 -22.83
CA LEU A 364 11.93 -16.36 -21.45
C LEU A 364 10.56 -16.97 -21.14
N TRP A 365 10.44 -17.60 -19.97
CA TRP A 365 9.25 -18.32 -19.52
C TRP A 365 8.33 -17.38 -18.75
N ALA A 366 7.09 -17.22 -19.24
CA ALA A 366 6.07 -16.41 -18.60
C ALA A 366 5.18 -17.30 -17.71
N ASP A 367 5.70 -17.68 -16.54
CA ASP A 367 5.05 -18.65 -15.63
C ASP A 367 4.79 -18.11 -14.22
N GLY A 368 5.02 -16.81 -14.01
CA GLY A 368 4.86 -16.18 -12.70
C GLY A 368 5.86 -16.67 -11.64
N SER A 369 6.96 -17.33 -12.02
CA SER A 369 7.83 -18.09 -11.12
C SER A 369 9.31 -17.69 -11.23
N THR A 370 9.63 -16.43 -10.96
CA THR A 370 11.01 -15.88 -11.01
C THR A 370 12.04 -16.62 -10.15
N ASP A 371 11.60 -17.37 -9.13
CA ASP A 371 12.46 -18.22 -8.29
C ASP A 371 13.09 -19.41 -9.04
N GLN A 372 12.62 -19.76 -10.24
CA GLN A 372 13.13 -20.87 -11.04
C GLN A 372 14.40 -20.52 -11.84
N GLY A 373 14.69 -19.24 -12.08
CA GLY A 373 15.93 -18.82 -12.72
C GLY A 373 15.84 -17.48 -13.45
N ALA A 374 16.97 -17.06 -14.04
CA ALA A 374 17.10 -15.74 -14.67
C ALA A 374 16.25 -15.54 -15.94
N LEU A 375 15.65 -16.62 -16.48
CA LEU A 375 14.82 -16.60 -17.67
C LEU A 375 13.32 -16.74 -17.37
N HIS A 376 12.92 -16.76 -16.09
CA HIS A 376 11.52 -16.85 -15.67
C HIS A 376 10.99 -15.48 -15.27
N LEU A 377 9.76 -15.17 -15.70
CA LEU A 377 9.11 -13.87 -15.52
C LEU A 377 8.08 -13.93 -14.40
N ASN A 378 7.74 -12.77 -13.83
CA ASN A 378 6.76 -12.65 -12.74
C ASN A 378 5.29 -12.65 -13.19
N PHE A 379 5.03 -12.87 -14.48
CA PHE A 379 3.69 -12.92 -15.08
C PHE A 379 3.53 -14.13 -15.99
N SER A 380 2.28 -14.41 -16.38
CA SER A 380 1.91 -15.40 -17.40
C SER A 380 1.10 -14.75 -18.49
N LEU A 381 1.08 -15.37 -19.67
CA LEU A 381 0.40 -14.79 -20.81
C LEU A 381 -1.08 -15.22 -20.86
N SER A 382 -1.97 -14.29 -21.20
CA SER A 382 -3.38 -14.58 -21.41
C SER A 382 -3.61 -15.28 -22.75
N ALA A 383 -4.20 -16.47 -22.73
CA ALA A 383 -4.66 -17.18 -23.92
C ALA A 383 -5.79 -16.42 -24.67
N ASP A 384 -6.49 -15.49 -24.03
CA ASP A 384 -7.58 -14.70 -24.63
C ASP A 384 -7.07 -13.47 -25.41
N GLY A 385 -5.77 -13.14 -25.32
CA GLY A 385 -5.13 -12.00 -25.98
C GLY A 385 -4.84 -10.82 -25.04
N GLU A 386 -3.68 -10.20 -25.23
CA GLU A 386 -3.17 -9.03 -24.48
C GLU A 386 -1.98 -8.38 -25.22
N ASP A 387 -1.14 -7.63 -24.50
CA ASP A 387 0.07 -7.00 -25.02
C ASP A 387 1.35 -7.77 -24.62
N ILE A 388 2.43 -7.58 -25.37
CA ILE A 388 3.78 -7.93 -24.97
C ILE A 388 4.66 -6.72 -25.28
N GLY A 389 5.44 -6.27 -24.30
CA GLY A 389 6.38 -5.18 -24.46
C GLY A 389 7.79 -5.55 -24.01
N LEU A 390 8.78 -5.23 -24.84
CA LEU A 390 10.20 -5.28 -24.53
C LEU A 390 10.72 -3.85 -24.38
N PHE A 391 11.24 -3.54 -23.20
CA PHE A 391 11.70 -2.19 -22.84
C PHE A 391 13.14 -2.19 -22.38
N TYR A 392 13.85 -1.12 -22.70
CA TYR A 392 15.23 -0.93 -22.25
C TYR A 392 15.30 -0.63 -20.74
N ILE A 393 16.51 -0.57 -20.18
CA ILE A 393 16.74 -0.44 -18.73
C ILE A 393 16.13 0.83 -18.10
N ASP A 394 15.77 1.81 -18.91
CA ASP A 394 15.13 3.08 -18.53
C ASP A 394 13.63 3.13 -18.87
N GLY A 395 13.07 2.05 -19.42
CA GLY A 395 11.68 1.93 -19.85
C GLY A 395 11.42 2.36 -21.30
N ARG A 396 12.42 2.84 -22.06
CA ARG A 396 12.20 3.16 -23.48
C ARG A 396 11.84 1.89 -24.26
N THR A 397 10.78 1.98 -25.07
CA THR A 397 10.30 0.86 -25.88
C THR A 397 11.34 0.40 -26.91
N ILE A 398 11.66 -0.89 -26.89
CA ILE A 398 12.46 -1.56 -27.93
C ILE A 398 11.52 -2.17 -28.98
N ASP A 399 10.55 -2.97 -28.55
CA ASP A 399 9.55 -3.60 -29.42
C ASP A 399 8.27 -3.88 -28.62
N THR A 400 7.11 -3.87 -29.28
CA THR A 400 5.83 -4.25 -28.68
C THR A 400 4.97 -5.02 -29.66
N TYR A 401 4.08 -5.86 -29.14
CA TYR A 401 3.11 -6.60 -29.93
C TYR A 401 1.80 -6.78 -29.17
N THR A 402 0.67 -6.43 -29.79
CA THR A 402 -0.67 -6.76 -29.27
C THR A 402 -1.19 -7.98 -30.01
N TYR A 403 -1.66 -8.99 -29.29
CA TYR A 403 -2.16 -10.23 -29.86
C TYR A 403 -3.58 -10.54 -29.44
N GLU A 404 -4.24 -11.36 -30.25
CA GLU A 404 -5.61 -11.84 -30.03
C GLU A 404 -5.56 -13.27 -29.49
N ALA A 405 -6.71 -13.79 -29.06
CA ALA A 405 -6.84 -15.15 -28.54
C ALA A 405 -6.02 -16.21 -29.31
N GLN A 406 -5.28 -17.03 -28.57
CA GLN A 406 -4.40 -18.07 -29.07
C GLN A 406 -5.10 -19.43 -29.08
N GLU A 407 -4.72 -20.27 -30.03
CA GLU A 407 -5.07 -21.69 -30.00
C GLU A 407 -3.95 -22.46 -29.27
N GLU A 408 -4.36 -23.47 -28.50
CA GLU A 408 -3.43 -24.34 -27.76
C GLU A 408 -2.37 -24.95 -28.69
N ASP A 409 -1.10 -24.90 -28.25
CA ASP A 409 0.06 -25.43 -28.96
C ASP A 409 0.36 -24.80 -30.33
N ILE A 410 -0.23 -23.64 -30.63
CA ILE A 410 0.08 -22.84 -31.81
C ILE A 410 0.76 -21.55 -31.35
N SER A 411 2.05 -21.41 -31.64
CA SER A 411 2.76 -20.17 -31.36
C SER A 411 2.39 -19.09 -32.37
N TRP A 412 2.65 -17.85 -31.99
CA TRP A 412 2.50 -16.70 -32.87
C TRP A 412 3.84 -16.02 -33.04
N GLY A 413 4.27 -15.84 -34.29
CA GLY A 413 5.63 -15.39 -34.56
C GLY A 413 5.78 -14.63 -35.86
N ARG A 414 6.91 -13.93 -35.97
CA ARG A 414 7.34 -13.28 -37.20
C ARG A 414 7.68 -14.37 -38.23
N THR A 415 6.98 -14.38 -39.35
CA THR A 415 7.20 -15.34 -40.47
C THR A 415 8.58 -15.30 -41.11
N THR A 416 9.35 -14.26 -40.79
CA THR A 416 10.77 -14.15 -41.09
C THR A 416 11.39 -13.49 -39.88
N ASP A 417 12.47 -14.05 -39.34
CA ASP A 417 13.12 -13.54 -38.13
C ASP A 417 13.34 -12.01 -38.17
N GLY A 418 12.76 -11.31 -37.19
CA GLY A 418 12.77 -9.84 -37.13
C GLY A 418 12.07 -9.08 -38.26
N GLY A 419 11.37 -9.78 -39.15
CA GLY A 419 10.50 -9.22 -40.18
C GLY A 419 9.18 -8.71 -39.61
N THR A 420 8.41 -7.93 -40.37
CA THR A 420 7.21 -7.25 -39.84
C THR A 420 5.90 -8.06 -39.96
N THR A 421 5.95 -9.25 -40.55
CA THR A 421 4.75 -10.07 -40.83
C THR A 421 4.63 -11.17 -39.81
N TRP A 422 3.51 -11.17 -39.08
CA TRP A 422 3.17 -12.14 -38.04
C TRP A 422 2.17 -13.18 -38.54
N ALA A 423 2.26 -14.41 -38.06
CA ALA A 423 1.30 -15.48 -38.33
C ALA A 423 1.32 -16.53 -37.22
N ALA A 424 0.25 -17.33 -37.18
CA ALA A 424 0.22 -18.60 -36.44
C ALA A 424 1.26 -19.56 -37.01
N MET A 425 1.94 -20.27 -36.13
CA MET A 425 2.97 -21.24 -36.43
C MET A 425 2.56 -22.60 -35.83
N GLU A 426 2.04 -23.49 -36.68
CA GLU A 426 1.67 -24.87 -36.29
C GLU A 426 2.88 -25.73 -35.85
N ASN A 427 4.09 -25.23 -36.07
CA ASN A 427 5.34 -25.85 -35.62
C ASN A 427 6.17 -24.77 -34.93
N PRO A 428 6.06 -24.64 -33.60
CA PRO A 428 6.80 -23.65 -32.84
C PRO A 428 8.31 -23.79 -32.97
N THR A 429 9.05 -22.68 -32.94
CA THR A 429 10.51 -22.64 -33.15
C THR A 429 11.31 -22.00 -32.01
N PRO A 430 11.03 -22.28 -30.72
CA PRO A 430 11.74 -21.65 -29.61
C PRO A 430 13.25 -21.92 -29.64
N GLY A 431 14.02 -20.85 -29.48
CA GLY A 431 15.47 -20.81 -29.54
C GLY A 431 16.05 -20.99 -30.95
N GLN A 432 15.24 -20.96 -32.00
CA GLN A 432 15.62 -21.28 -33.38
C GLN A 432 15.06 -20.24 -34.38
N THR A 433 15.40 -20.42 -35.66
CA THR A 433 14.88 -19.58 -36.75
C THR A 433 13.44 -19.96 -37.10
N ASN A 434 12.60 -18.95 -37.40
CA ASN A 434 11.23 -19.11 -37.89
C ASN A 434 11.16 -19.43 -39.40
N ASN A 435 12.32 -19.54 -40.09
CA ASN A 435 12.43 -19.66 -41.56
C ASN A 435 12.63 -21.09 -42.10
#